data_AF-A0A3D2KJZ7-F1
#
_entry.id   AF-A0A3D2KJZ7-F1
#
_cell.length_a   1.000
_cell.length_b   1.000
_cell.length_c   1.000
_cell.angle_alpha   90.00
_cell.angle_beta   90.00
_cell.angle_gamma   90.00
#
_symmetry.space_group_name_H-M   'P 1'
#
loop_
_entity.id
_entity.type
_entity.pdbx_description
1 polymer ?
#
loop_
_entity_poly.entity_id
_entity_poly.type
_entity_poly.pdbx_seq_one_letter_code
_entity_poly.pdbx_strand_id
1 'polypeptide(L)' 'MIRLGAGVLGVVEEGEPVSRGEAADAGPLLDLLLEVRRRLRADRRFELADFVRDSLADLGYEVQDTPEGTVVRRRR' A
#
# COMPACT_ATOMS: atom_id res chain seq x y z
N MET A 1 1.95 -22.68 -36.93
CA MET A 1 2.97 -23.08 -35.93
C MET A 1 2.55 -22.49 -34.59
N ILE A 2 1.88 -23.27 -33.75
CA ILE A 2 1.39 -22.82 -32.43
C ILE A 2 2.46 -23.20 -31.41
N ARG A 3 2.90 -22.22 -30.61
CA ARG A 3 3.82 -22.45 -29.49
C ARG A 3 3.11 -22.03 -28.20
N LEU A 4 2.69 -23.02 -27.42
CA LEU A 4 2.22 -22.85 -26.05
C LEU A 4 3.42 -22.86 -25.10
N GLY A 5 3.44 -21.89 -24.20
CA GLY A 5 4.30 -21.83 -23.02
C GLY A 5 3.53 -21.14 -21.90
N ALA A 6 2.35 -21.68 -21.58
CA ALA A 6 1.59 -21.32 -20.40
C ALA A 6 2.33 -21.86 -19.18
N GLY A 7 2.95 -20.96 -18.43
CA GLY A 7 3.64 -21.29 -17.19
C GLY A 7 4.04 -20.00 -16.51
N VAL A 8 3.30 -19.64 -15.46
CA VAL A 8 3.45 -18.46 -14.60
C VAL A 8 2.86 -17.16 -15.18
N LEU A 9 1.55 -17.16 -15.44
CA LEU A 9 0.75 -15.95 -15.21
C LEU A 9 0.67 -15.77 -13.69
N GLY A 10 1.58 -14.97 -13.15
CA GLY A 10 1.32 -14.30 -11.89
C GLY A 10 0.03 -13.49 -12.08
N VAL A 11 -0.95 -13.75 -11.23
CA VAL A 11 -2.14 -12.91 -11.09
C VAL A 11 -1.63 -11.53 -10.67
N VAL A 12 -1.44 -10.65 -11.64
CA VAL A 12 -1.31 -9.22 -11.36
C VAL A 12 -2.74 -8.78 -11.08
N GLU A 13 -3.11 -8.69 -9.80
CA GLU A 13 -4.32 -8.00 -9.41
C GLU A 13 -4.23 -6.57 -9.96
N GLU A 14 -5.28 -6.17 -10.68
CA GLU A 14 -5.46 -4.85 -11.27
C GLU A 14 -5.57 -3.80 -10.14
N GLY A 15 -4.42 -3.34 -9.65
CA GLY A 15 -4.28 -2.15 -8.84
C GLY A 15 -3.68 -1.02 -9.70
N GLU A 16 -4.40 0.09 -9.75
CA GLU A 16 -4.10 1.34 -10.47
C GLU A 16 -2.65 1.88 -10.30
N PRO A 17 -2.17 2.74 -11.22
CA PRO A 17 -0.74 2.97 -11.42
C PRO A 17 -0.14 3.76 -10.25
N VAL A 18 0.71 3.10 -9.47
CA VAL A 18 1.59 3.78 -8.51
C VAL A 18 2.53 4.70 -9.29
N SER A 19 2.20 5.99 -9.24
CA SER A 19 2.92 7.05 -9.95
C SER A 19 4.36 7.13 -9.44
N ARG A 20 5.27 6.76 -10.34
CA ARG A 20 6.72 6.85 -10.22
C ARG A 20 7.15 8.29 -10.00
N GLY A 21 7.49 8.65 -8.76
CA GLY A 21 8.04 9.95 -8.39
C GLY A 21 8.91 9.86 -7.12
N GLU A 22 10.20 9.57 -7.32
CA GLU A 22 11.33 10.00 -6.47
C GLU A 22 11.23 9.77 -4.94
N ALA A 23 10.79 8.58 -4.52
CA ALA A 23 11.03 8.03 -3.18
C ALA A 23 11.37 6.53 -3.29
N ALA A 24 12.40 6.22 -4.08
CA ALA A 24 12.62 4.94 -4.74
C ALA A 24 12.76 3.67 -3.86
N ASP A 25 12.59 3.72 -2.54
CA ASP A 25 12.64 2.51 -1.70
C ASP A 25 11.62 2.45 -0.54
N ALA A 26 10.78 3.47 -0.33
CA ALA A 26 9.82 3.45 0.78
C ALA A 26 8.45 2.85 0.41
N GLY A 27 8.11 2.75 -0.88
CA GLY A 27 6.80 2.28 -1.35
C GLY A 27 6.39 0.92 -0.77
N PRO A 28 7.17 -0.15 -0.98
CA PRO A 28 6.83 -1.47 -0.47
C PRO A 28 6.72 -1.54 1.06
N LEU A 29 7.52 -0.73 1.77
CA LEU A 29 7.44 -0.63 3.23
C LEU A 29 6.16 0.07 3.68
N LEU A 30 5.78 1.17 3.02
CA LEU A 30 4.54 1.88 3.29
C LEU A 30 3.33 1.00 3.01
N ASP A 31 3.33 0.25 1.91
CA ASP A 31 2.27 -0.70 1.57
C ASP A 31 2.13 -1.79 2.63
N LEU A 32 3.24 -2.33 3.12
CA LEU A 32 3.23 -3.30 4.23
C LEU A 32 2.65 -2.70 5.51
N LEU A 33 3.01 -1.46 5.86
CA LEU A 33 2.47 -0.77 7.04
C LEU A 33 0.96 -0.50 6.91
N LEU A 34 0.50 -0.16 5.72
CA LEU A 34 -0.93 -0.02 5.43
C LEU A 34 -1.68 -1.34 5.57
N GLU A 35 -1.10 -2.44 5.08
CA GLU A 35 -1.68 -3.78 5.24
C GLU A 35 -1.73 -4.20 6.72
N VAL A 36 -0.66 -3.93 7.49
CA VAL A 36 -0.66 -4.14 8.94
C VAL A 36 -1.79 -3.33 9.60
N ARG A 37 -1.97 -2.06 9.23
CA ARG A 37 -3.07 -1.23 9.73
C ARG A 37 -4.45 -1.82 9.39
N ARG A 38 -4.64 -2.37 8.18
CA ARG A 38 -5.89 -3.04 7.76
C ARG A 38 -6.18 -4.27 8.63
N ARG A 39 -5.18 -5.11 8.88
CA ARG A 39 -5.30 -6.29 9.75
C ARG A 39 -5.64 -5.91 11.18
N LEU A 40 -4.97 -4.90 11.73
CA LEU A 40 -5.26 -4.39 13.07
C LEU A 40 -6.72 -3.92 13.20
N ARG A 41 -7.27 -3.27 12.17
CA ARG A 41 -8.71 -2.91 12.15
C ARG A 41 -9.63 -4.13 12.04
N ALA A 42 -9.29 -5.12 11.22
CA ALA A 42 -10.05 -6.37 11.13
C ALA A 42 -10.10 -7.10 12.49
N ASP A 43 -9.00 -7.06 13.23
CA ASP A 43 -8.88 -7.61 14.59
C ASP A 43 -9.50 -6.70 15.67
N ARG A 44 -10.13 -5.58 15.29
CA ARG A 44 -10.72 -4.55 16.18
C ARG A 44 -9.70 -3.93 17.15
N ARG A 45 -8.42 -3.95 16.80
CA ARG A 45 -7.32 -3.28 17.53
C ARG A 45 -7.15 -1.84 17.04
N PHE A 46 -8.17 -1.02 17.29
CA PHE A 46 -8.23 0.36 16.76
C PHE A 46 -7.09 1.24 17.26
N GLU A 47 -6.71 1.15 18.53
CA GLU A 47 -5.62 1.93 19.12
C GLU A 47 -4.29 1.72 18.37
N LEU A 48 -3.97 0.47 18.02
CA LEU A 48 -2.75 0.16 17.27
C LEU A 48 -2.85 0.59 15.81
N ALA A 49 -4.03 0.47 15.20
CA ALA A 49 -4.24 0.94 13.83
C ALA A 49 -4.08 2.46 13.73
N ASP A 50 -4.58 3.19 14.73
CA ASP A 50 -4.47 4.64 14.79
C ASP A 50 -3.02 5.06 15.10
N PHE A 51 -2.32 4.34 15.97
CA PHE A 51 -0.88 4.54 16.19
C PHE A 51 -0.06 4.45 14.89
N VAL A 52 -0.34 3.46 14.02
CA VAL A 52 0.33 3.35 12.72
C VAL A 52 0.02 4.55 11.82
N ARG A 53 -1.24 5.00 11.77
CA ARG A 53 -1.63 6.19 10.98
C ARG A 53 -0.90 7.43 11.47
N ASP A 54 -0.88 7.64 12.78
CA ASP A 54 -0.32 8.84 13.38
C ASP A 54 1.21 8.86 13.23
N SER A 55 1.86 7.69 13.38
CA SER A 55 3.31 7.54 13.12
C SER A 55 3.68 7.86 11.67
N LEU A 56 2.85 7.46 10.70
CA LEU A 56 3.06 7.82 9.29
C LEU A 56 2.91 9.33 9.09
N ALA A 57 1.92 9.96 9.72
CA ALA A 57 1.72 11.40 9.67
C ALA A 57 2.91 12.18 10.26
N ASP A 58 3.46 11.73 11.39
CA ASP A 58 4.64 12.31 12.04
C ASP A 58 5.90 12.22 11.17
N LEU A 59 6.03 11.14 10.39
CA LEU A 59 7.08 10.97 9.39
C LEU A 59 6.87 11.81 8.12
N GLY A 60 5.79 12.61 8.07
CA GLY A 60 5.43 13.45 6.94
C GLY A 60 4.72 12.68 5.82
N TYR A 61 4.12 11.53 6.10
CA TYR A 61 3.32 10.76 5.15
C TYR A 61 1.83 10.91 5.47
N GLU A 62 1.08 11.45 4.51
CA GLU A 62 -0.36 11.55 4.56
C GLU A 62 -1.00 10.32 3.92
N VAL A 63 -1.84 9.62 4.68
CA VAL A 63 -2.58 8.45 4.21
C VAL A 63 -3.97 8.89 3.75
N GLN A 64 -4.26 8.73 2.47
CA GLN A 64 -5.57 8.98 1.87
C GLN A 64 -6.21 7.67 1.45
N ASP A 65 -7.42 7.41 1.93
CA ASP A 65 -8.21 6.28 1.45
C ASP A 65 -9.01 6.75 0.22
N THR A 66 -8.75 6.14 -0.94
CA THR A 66 -9.54 6.33 -2.16
C THR A 66 -10.37 5.07 -2.45
N PRO A 67 -11.44 5.17 -3.26
CA PRO A 67 -12.20 3.99 -3.70
C PRO A 67 -11.34 2.92 -4.38
N GLU A 68 -10.24 3.33 -5.01
CA GLU A 68 -9.30 2.48 -5.74
C GLU A 68 -8.20 1.89 -4.83
N GLY A 69 -8.03 2.40 -3.61
CA GLY A 69 -7.04 1.91 -2.65
C GLY A 69 -6.56 2.96 -1.66
N THR A 70 -5.72 2.55 -0.71
CA THR A 70 -5.07 3.50 0.20
C THR A 70 -3.81 4.05 -0.45
N VAL A 71 -3.75 5.36 -0.67
CA VAL A 71 -2.63 6.07 -1.28
C VAL A 71 -1.86 6.83 -0.20
N VAL A 72 -0.53 6.70 -0.20
CA VAL A 72 0.36 7.48 0.69
C VAL A 72 1.02 8.60 -0.09
N ARG A 73 0.96 9.82 0.45
CA ARG A 73 1.64 11.00 -0.12
C ARG A 73 2.56 11.65 0.89
N ARG A 74 3.77 12.02 0.49
CA ARG A 74 4.68 12.79 1.34
C ARG A 74 4.25 14.26 1.38
N ARG A 75 4.01 14.80 2.57
CA ARG A 75 3.82 16.23 2.80
C ARG A 75 5.17 16.92 2.56
N ARG A 76 5.19 17.83 1.58
CA ARG A 76 6.36 18.69 1.29
C ARG A 76 6.48 19.79 2.33
#